data_AF-A0A239NZJ6-F1
#
_entry.id   AF-A0A239NZJ6-F1
#
_cell.length_a   1.000
_cell.length_b   1.000
_cell.length_c   1.000
_cell.angle_alpha   90.00
_cell.angle_beta   90.00
_cell.angle_gamma   90.00
#
_symmetry.space_group_name_H-M   'P 1'
#
loop_
_entity.id
_entity.type
_entity.pdbx_description
1 polymer ?
#
loop_
_entity_poly.entity_id
_entity_poly.type
_entity_poly.pdbx_seq_one_letter_code
_entity_poly.pdbx_strand_id
1 'polypeptide(L)'
;MATTAGRSRSDGAPARRSKAWRPAQRLALSVRSIGGESTGSFARRLADANGIPDQEFWAMFGTPVRKYGAPSDPRYSDGYLNAAALERLAVMAGRQVRELQFALPNLRPHRLLPEQADPVWDWPWDTSGCFLVRVCEVCARIKNTSLLSYLASDTTWQVCWDHRRWLDNRREPGTDAITLDALPEVLDAHQQRVVLERRLGAGGRALFADAYAIVSCWWNVPALNAPVWRNRQHLLARAGRDHLRVAPLVFYPEAVQLAQALAARERQRLRRTLTREGHYRWLDKVAAAMDRWGIPSEPALDAVEHWADQHPPLGKTGDLQAARPMRGRHRRLPLADNAHALNEPLGERSCLPWKLGELLTSELNPAFGGWAVHGRA
;
A
#
# COMPACT_ATOMS: atom_id res chain seq x y z
N MET A 1 -25.28 -27.91 58.11
CA MET A 1 -24.88 -26.51 57.89
C MET A 1 -23.44 -26.33 58.36
N ALA A 2 -22.49 -26.38 57.43
CA ALA A 2 -21.11 -25.95 57.63
C ALA A 2 -20.50 -25.78 56.23
N THR A 3 -20.53 -24.55 55.72
CA THR A 3 -20.02 -24.22 54.38
C THR A 3 -18.64 -23.61 54.51
N THR A 4 -17.70 -24.24 53.80
CA THR A 4 -16.27 -23.99 53.75
C THR A 4 -15.95 -22.64 53.13
N ALA A 5 -15.22 -21.78 53.85
CA ALA A 5 -14.69 -20.52 53.31
C ALA A 5 -13.38 -20.78 52.54
N GLY A 6 -13.42 -20.61 51.23
CA GLY A 6 -12.26 -20.69 50.35
C GLY A 6 -11.34 -19.47 50.49
N ARG A 7 -10.06 -19.70 50.77
CA ARG A 7 -8.99 -18.70 50.67
C ARG A 7 -8.65 -18.47 49.19
N SER A 8 -8.91 -17.26 48.69
CA SER A 8 -8.37 -16.77 47.43
C SER A 8 -6.87 -16.48 47.60
N ARG A 9 -6.02 -17.27 46.93
CA ARG A 9 -4.62 -16.90 46.69
C ARG A 9 -4.60 -15.99 45.46
N SER A 10 -4.44 -14.69 45.70
CA SER A 10 -3.98 -13.74 44.70
C SER A 10 -2.49 -13.98 44.46
N ASP A 11 -2.17 -14.83 43.48
CA ASP A 11 -0.80 -14.96 42.98
C ASP A 11 -0.45 -13.67 42.23
N GLY A 12 0.15 -12.72 42.95
CA GLY A 12 0.79 -11.55 42.34
C GLY A 12 1.96 -12.01 41.50
N ALA A 13 1.80 -12.00 40.18
CA ALA A 13 2.90 -12.18 39.26
C ALA A 13 4.02 -11.17 39.59
N PRO A 14 5.28 -11.60 39.78
CA PRO A 14 6.35 -10.70 40.16
C PRO A 14 6.54 -9.64 39.07
N ALA A 15 6.51 -8.36 39.48
CA ALA A 15 6.86 -7.23 38.63
C ALA A 15 8.24 -7.50 37.99
N ARG A 16 8.25 -7.63 36.66
CA ARG A 16 9.47 -7.85 35.87
C ARG A 16 10.41 -6.68 36.16
N ARG A 17 11.54 -6.94 36.85
CA ARG A 17 12.60 -5.95 37.04
C ARG A 17 13.04 -5.44 35.66
N SER A 18 12.84 -4.16 35.39
CA SER A 18 13.29 -3.51 34.16
C SER A 18 14.80 -3.66 34.05
N LYS A 19 15.28 -4.13 32.89
CA LYS A 19 16.71 -4.24 32.63
C LYS A 19 17.24 -2.83 32.48
N ALA A 20 18.22 -2.42 33.29
CA ALA A 20 18.83 -1.11 33.16
C ALA A 20 19.58 -1.03 31.81
N TRP A 21 19.02 -0.30 30.85
CA TRP A 21 19.62 -0.09 29.53
C TRP A 21 20.71 0.96 29.59
N ARG A 22 21.86 0.67 28.95
CA ARG A 22 22.88 1.70 28.74
C ARG A 22 22.30 2.82 27.86
N PRO A 23 22.60 4.10 28.14
CA PRO A 23 22.22 5.19 27.27
C PRO A 23 22.66 4.92 25.83
N ALA A 24 21.78 5.18 24.86
CA ALA A 24 22.14 5.08 23.45
C ALA A 24 23.20 6.13 23.12
N GLN A 25 24.14 5.79 22.25
CA GLN A 25 25.17 6.69 21.78
C GLN A 25 25.09 6.82 20.27
N ARG A 26 25.41 8.01 19.76
CA ARG A 26 25.47 8.25 18.33
C ARG A 26 26.60 7.43 17.72
N LEU A 27 26.33 6.79 16.58
CA LEU A 27 27.34 6.07 15.82
C LEU A 27 28.25 7.03 15.05
N ALA A 28 29.47 6.57 14.75
CA ALA A 28 30.48 7.39 14.08
C ALA A 28 30.07 7.77 12.65
N LEU A 29 29.50 6.80 11.91
CA LEU A 29 29.10 6.97 10.53
C LEU A 29 27.57 7.03 10.42
N SER A 30 27.07 7.99 9.64
CA SER A 30 25.65 8.16 9.36
C SER A 30 25.33 7.80 7.92
N VAL A 31 24.17 7.19 7.69
CA VAL A 31 23.67 6.90 6.34
C VAL A 31 22.70 7.97 5.85
N ARG A 32 22.66 8.19 4.53
CA ARG A 32 21.65 9.04 3.90
C ARG A 32 20.31 8.30 3.86
N SER A 33 19.25 8.94 4.35
CA SER A 33 17.90 8.40 4.29
C SER A 33 17.43 8.25 2.84
N ILE A 34 16.74 7.14 2.57
CA ILE A 34 15.98 6.92 1.35
C ILE A 34 14.51 7.07 1.72
N GLY A 35 13.79 7.96 1.03
CA GLY A 35 12.39 8.20 1.32
C GLY A 35 11.56 6.94 1.07
N GLY A 36 10.81 6.50 2.07
CA GLY A 36 9.99 5.29 2.00
C GLY A 36 10.74 4.00 2.34
N GLU A 37 12.00 4.06 2.77
CA GLU A 37 12.79 2.88 3.12
C GLU A 37 12.18 2.10 4.30
N SER A 38 12.32 0.78 4.27
CA SER A 38 11.91 -0.11 5.35
C SER A 38 12.83 0.06 6.56
N THR A 39 12.33 -0.20 7.77
CA THR A 39 13.12 -0.03 9.00
C THR A 39 14.32 -0.98 9.02
N GLY A 40 14.12 -2.23 8.60
CA GLY A 40 15.13 -3.27 8.48
C GLY A 40 16.21 -2.93 7.47
N SER A 41 15.83 -2.39 6.29
CA SER A 41 16.78 -1.92 5.27
C SER A 41 17.63 -0.77 5.79
N PHE A 42 17.01 0.22 6.45
CA PHE A 42 17.72 1.35 7.03
C PHE A 42 18.68 0.91 8.14
N ALA A 43 18.23 0.05 9.05
CA ALA A 43 19.03 -0.46 10.15
C ALA A 43 20.24 -1.25 9.63
N ARG A 44 20.04 -2.17 8.66
CA ARG A 44 21.12 -2.94 8.00
C ARG A 44 22.20 -2.02 7.46
N ARG A 45 21.81 -1.01 6.67
CA ARG A 45 22.75 -0.04 6.09
C ARG A 45 23.50 0.75 7.14
N LEU A 46 22.83 1.15 8.22
CA LEU A 46 23.47 1.88 9.31
C LEU A 46 24.47 0.99 10.08
N ALA A 47 24.14 -0.29 10.29
CA ALA A 47 25.02 -1.30 10.87
C ALA A 47 26.27 -1.51 10.00
N ASP A 48 26.05 -1.80 8.71
CA ASP A 48 27.10 -2.05 7.73
C ASP A 48 28.04 -0.86 7.59
N ALA A 49 27.49 0.36 7.56
CA ALA A 49 28.29 1.58 7.51
C ALA A 49 29.20 1.76 8.74
N ASN A 50 28.88 1.12 9.88
CA ASN A 50 29.67 1.18 11.10
C ASN A 50 30.41 -0.14 11.41
N GLY A 51 30.37 -1.12 10.51
CA GLY A 51 31.00 -2.43 10.72
C GLY A 51 30.40 -3.24 11.88
N ILE A 52 29.12 -3.02 12.20
CA ILE A 52 28.42 -3.70 13.30
C ILE A 52 27.60 -4.86 12.72
N PRO A 53 27.77 -6.11 13.18
CA PRO A 53 26.91 -7.22 12.78
C PRO A 53 25.44 -6.97 13.16
N ASP A 54 24.48 -7.32 12.30
CA ASP A 54 23.08 -6.98 12.58
C ASP A 54 22.52 -7.53 13.87
N GLN A 55 22.86 -8.76 14.25
CA GLN A 55 22.38 -9.30 15.52
C GLN A 55 22.82 -8.45 16.71
N GLU A 56 24.05 -7.93 16.67
CA GLU A 56 24.57 -7.01 17.67
C GLU A 56 23.90 -5.66 17.58
N PHE A 57 23.71 -5.13 16.36
CA PHE A 57 23.08 -3.85 16.14
C PHE A 57 21.63 -3.82 16.65
N TRP A 58 20.84 -4.85 16.35
CA TRP A 58 19.46 -4.98 16.85
C TRP A 58 19.38 -5.09 18.38
N ALA A 59 20.37 -5.74 19.01
CA ALA A 59 20.47 -5.79 20.46
C ALA A 59 20.81 -4.42 21.10
N MET A 60 21.35 -3.46 20.33
CA MET A 60 21.58 -2.09 20.82
C MET A 60 20.29 -1.28 20.94
N PHE A 61 19.26 -1.58 20.15
CA PHE A 61 17.99 -0.85 20.19
C PHE A 61 17.01 -1.36 21.23
N GLY A 62 17.05 -2.65 21.57
CA GLY A 62 16.03 -3.25 22.43
C GLY A 62 16.13 -4.77 22.52
N THR A 63 15.23 -5.37 23.30
CA THR A 63 15.10 -6.84 23.37
C THR A 63 14.09 -7.32 22.32
N PRO A 64 14.32 -8.47 21.65
CA PRO A 64 13.27 -9.07 20.83
C PRO A 64 12.03 -9.40 21.67
N VAL A 65 10.85 -9.10 21.13
CA VAL A 65 9.57 -9.50 21.75
C VAL A 65 9.43 -11.03 21.80
N ARG A 66 9.91 -11.71 20.76
CA ARG A 66 9.88 -13.18 20.67
C ARG A 66 11.11 -13.78 21.37
N LYS A 67 10.93 -14.86 22.13
CA LYS A 67 11.98 -15.53 22.94
C LYS A 67 13.25 -15.91 22.14
N TYR A 68 13.11 -16.11 20.83
CA TYR A 68 14.20 -16.38 19.89
C TYR A 68 14.11 -15.48 18.65
N GLY A 69 13.60 -14.25 18.82
CA GLY A 69 13.55 -13.27 17.73
C GLY A 69 14.95 -12.90 17.28
N ALA A 70 15.21 -13.04 15.98
CA ALA A 70 16.46 -12.62 15.34
C ALA A 70 16.11 -11.72 14.14
N PRO A 71 16.94 -10.71 13.83
CA PRO A 71 16.76 -9.94 12.62
C PRO A 71 16.92 -10.86 11.41
N SER A 72 15.93 -10.81 10.51
CA SER A 72 15.99 -11.54 9.25
C SER A 72 16.58 -10.67 8.14
N ASP A 73 16.59 -11.22 6.94
CA ASP A 73 16.97 -10.51 5.74
C ASP A 73 15.88 -9.48 5.35
N PRO A 74 16.23 -8.17 5.22
CA PRO A 74 15.32 -7.11 4.80
C PRO A 74 14.69 -7.33 3.41
N ARG A 75 15.20 -8.30 2.64
CA ARG A 75 14.52 -8.77 1.43
C ARG A 75 13.17 -9.37 1.74
N TYR A 76 13.06 -10.12 2.85
CA TYR A 76 11.91 -10.98 3.10
C TYR A 76 10.89 -10.42 4.07
N SER A 77 11.36 -9.67 5.05
CA SER A 77 10.56 -9.18 6.18
C SER A 77 11.14 -7.87 6.71
N ASP A 78 10.43 -7.20 7.62
CA ASP A 78 10.86 -5.91 8.18
C ASP A 78 10.83 -5.91 9.71
N GLY A 79 11.62 -5.02 10.31
CA GLY A 79 11.67 -4.84 11.75
C GLY A 79 10.73 -3.74 12.25
N TYR A 80 10.03 -4.02 13.35
CA TYR A 80 9.11 -3.11 14.02
C TYR A 80 9.66 -2.75 15.40
N LEU A 81 9.47 -1.49 15.82
CA LEU A 81 9.99 -0.94 17.05
C LEU A 81 8.85 -0.41 17.93
N ASN A 82 9.01 -0.45 19.24
CA ASN A 82 8.23 0.43 20.12
C ASN A 82 8.85 1.84 20.16
N ALA A 83 8.18 2.78 20.83
CA ALA A 83 8.64 4.17 20.94
C ALA A 83 10.03 4.29 21.58
N ALA A 84 10.31 3.54 22.65
CA ALA A 84 11.60 3.57 23.33
C ALA A 84 12.75 3.04 22.44
N ALA A 85 12.53 1.97 21.67
CA ALA A 85 13.53 1.47 20.72
C ALA A 85 13.76 2.45 19.56
N LEU A 86 12.69 3.12 19.10
CA LEU A 86 12.78 4.18 18.09
C LEU A 86 13.62 5.38 18.56
N GLU A 87 13.44 5.84 19.80
CA GLU A 87 14.27 6.92 20.37
C GLU A 87 15.75 6.54 20.39
N ARG A 88 16.06 5.29 20.75
CA ARG A 88 17.43 4.78 20.70
C ARG A 88 17.98 4.77 19.27
N LEU A 89 17.20 4.27 18.30
CA LEU A 89 17.59 4.30 16.89
C LEU A 89 17.84 5.73 16.40
N ALA A 90 17.01 6.70 16.82
CA ALA A 90 17.19 8.10 16.49
C ALA A 90 18.53 8.66 16.99
N VAL A 91 18.88 8.37 18.25
CA VAL A 91 20.17 8.75 18.83
C VAL A 91 21.33 8.11 18.06
N MET A 92 21.28 6.80 17.82
CA MET A 92 22.31 6.06 17.08
C MET A 92 22.51 6.61 15.66
N ALA A 93 21.41 6.92 14.95
CA ALA A 93 21.45 7.50 13.61
C ALA A 93 21.87 8.98 13.59
N GLY A 94 21.94 9.66 14.74
CA GLY A 94 22.15 11.11 14.82
C GLY A 94 21.01 11.87 14.13
N ARG A 95 19.77 11.44 14.36
CA ARG A 95 18.54 12.00 13.77
C ARG A 95 17.50 12.23 14.85
N GLN A 96 16.53 13.09 14.54
CA GLN A 96 15.35 13.24 15.38
C GLN A 96 14.32 12.15 15.06
N VAL A 97 13.54 11.73 16.05
CA VAL A 97 12.46 10.75 15.88
C VAL A 97 11.55 11.15 14.69
N ARG A 98 11.13 12.41 14.62
CA ARG A 98 10.28 12.92 13.53
C ARG A 98 10.90 12.76 12.13
N GLU A 99 12.22 12.87 12.01
CA GLU A 99 12.91 12.71 10.73
C GLU A 99 12.90 11.24 10.29
N LEU A 100 13.12 10.32 11.23
CA LEU A 100 13.00 8.89 10.97
C LEU A 100 11.56 8.49 10.64
N GLN A 101 10.58 8.97 11.39
CA GLN A 101 9.16 8.68 11.11
C GLN A 101 8.67 9.25 9.77
N PHE A 102 9.27 10.36 9.31
CA PHE A 102 9.01 10.91 8.00
C PHE A 102 9.62 10.05 6.89
N ALA A 103 10.87 9.60 7.07
CA ALA A 103 11.59 8.83 6.07
C ALA A 103 11.16 7.35 5.99
N LEU A 104 10.80 6.74 7.13
CA LEU A 104 10.60 5.31 7.30
C LEU A 104 9.13 5.01 7.63
N PRO A 105 8.31 4.52 6.68
CA PRO A 105 6.87 4.34 6.87
C PRO A 105 6.50 3.45 8.06
N ASN A 106 7.30 2.42 8.36
CA ASN A 106 7.05 1.46 9.43
C ASN A 106 7.38 1.99 10.83
N LEU A 107 7.93 3.22 10.94
CA LEU A 107 8.16 3.89 12.22
C LEU A 107 7.07 4.92 12.57
N ARG A 108 6.05 5.07 11.71
CA ARG A 108 4.92 5.98 11.99
C ARG A 108 4.21 5.54 13.28
N PRO A 109 3.62 6.47 14.05
CA PRO A 109 3.05 6.17 15.36
C PRO A 109 2.09 4.98 15.40
N HIS A 110 1.22 4.83 14.37
CA HIS A 110 0.25 3.73 14.29
C HIS A 110 0.85 2.37 13.87
N ARG A 111 2.15 2.31 13.55
CA ARG A 111 2.89 1.08 13.20
C ARG A 111 3.89 0.67 14.29
N LEU A 112 4.03 1.48 15.34
CA LEU A 112 4.88 1.12 16.46
C LEU A 112 4.26 -0.05 17.22
N LEU A 113 5.13 -0.88 17.78
CA LEU A 113 4.72 -1.90 18.73
C LEU A 113 4.05 -1.24 19.95
N PRO A 114 3.13 -1.95 20.64
CA PRO A 114 2.46 -1.43 21.82
C PRO A 114 3.45 -0.84 22.84
N GLU A 115 3.00 0.21 23.52
CA GLU A 115 3.84 0.92 24.47
C GLU A 115 4.28 0.01 25.62
N GLN A 116 5.59 -0.02 25.85
CA GLN A 116 6.25 -0.77 26.90
C GLN A 116 7.35 0.10 27.47
N ALA A 117 7.61 -0.02 28.78
CA ALA A 117 8.66 0.76 29.45
C ALA A 117 10.07 0.43 28.92
N ASP A 118 10.30 -0.83 28.58
CA ASP A 118 11.58 -1.27 28.02
C ASP A 118 11.59 -1.11 26.49
N PRO A 119 12.73 -0.75 25.88
CA PRO A 119 12.87 -0.74 24.44
C PRO A 119 12.82 -2.17 23.89
N VAL A 120 11.90 -2.40 22.94
CA VAL A 120 11.67 -3.70 22.31
C VAL A 120 11.51 -3.57 20.81
N TRP A 121 11.78 -4.67 20.13
CA TRP A 121 11.57 -4.81 18.70
C TRP A 121 10.97 -6.18 18.36
N ASP A 122 10.30 -6.26 17.22
CA ASP A 122 9.82 -7.51 16.63
C ASP A 122 10.24 -7.57 15.17
N TRP A 123 10.48 -8.79 14.68
CA TRP A 123 10.77 -9.05 13.28
C TRP A 123 9.85 -10.18 12.81
N PRO A 124 8.58 -9.89 12.50
CA PRO A 124 7.65 -10.87 12.00
C PRO A 124 8.07 -11.40 10.63
N TRP A 125 7.68 -12.64 10.33
CA TRP A 125 7.89 -13.24 9.01
C TRP A 125 6.97 -12.60 7.97
N ASP A 126 5.80 -12.12 8.40
CA ASP A 126 4.84 -11.35 7.64
C ASP A 126 5.00 -9.84 7.88
N THR A 127 5.21 -9.06 6.82
CA THR A 127 5.21 -7.60 6.92
C THR A 127 3.78 -7.07 6.94
N SER A 128 3.11 -7.23 8.08
CA SER A 128 1.72 -6.81 8.25
C SER A 128 1.51 -5.37 7.76
N GLY A 129 0.64 -5.24 6.76
CA GLY A 129 0.21 -3.98 6.18
C GLY A 129 1.20 -3.23 5.27
N CYS A 130 2.28 -3.87 4.78
CA CYS A 130 3.08 -3.31 3.69
C CYS A 130 3.78 -4.40 2.86
N PHE A 131 4.23 -4.03 1.67
CA PHE A 131 5.10 -4.84 0.83
C PHE A 131 6.51 -4.26 0.81
N LEU A 132 7.51 -5.13 0.72
CA LEU A 132 8.89 -4.71 0.51
C LEU A 132 9.21 -4.72 -0.98
N VAL A 133 9.44 -3.53 -1.52
CA VAL A 133 9.75 -3.27 -2.93
C VAL A 133 11.20 -2.81 -3.02
N ARG A 134 11.97 -3.31 -3.98
CA ARG A 134 13.39 -2.92 -4.11
C ARG A 134 13.50 -1.41 -4.38
N VAL A 135 14.46 -0.75 -3.74
CA VAL A 135 14.81 0.64 -4.07
C VAL A 135 15.39 0.69 -5.49
N CYS A 136 15.06 1.74 -6.25
CA CYS A 136 15.70 2.02 -7.53
C CYS A 136 17.23 2.05 -7.40
N GLU A 137 17.92 1.26 -8.20
CA GLU A 137 19.37 1.10 -8.22
C GLU A 137 20.12 2.42 -8.48
N VAL A 138 19.52 3.33 -9.24
CA VAL A 138 20.11 4.65 -9.50
C VAL A 138 19.95 5.55 -8.28
N CYS A 139 18.78 5.56 -7.63
CA CYS A 139 18.57 6.25 -6.35
C CYS A 139 19.53 5.72 -5.29
N ALA A 140 19.67 4.40 -5.20
CA ALA A 140 20.58 3.71 -4.29
C ALA A 140 22.03 4.20 -4.50
N ARG A 141 22.51 4.19 -5.75
CA ARG A 141 23.86 4.66 -6.09
C ARG A 141 24.09 6.14 -5.74
N ILE A 142 23.14 7.03 -6.05
CA ILE A 142 23.22 8.47 -5.70
C ILE A 142 23.30 8.68 -4.18
N LYS A 143 22.72 7.76 -3.39
CA LYS A 143 22.77 7.78 -1.92
C LYS A 143 23.96 7.01 -1.34
N ASN A 144 24.91 6.58 -2.18
CA ASN A 144 26.06 5.76 -1.81
C ASN A 144 25.65 4.49 -1.05
N THR A 145 24.58 3.83 -1.49
CA THR A 145 24.22 2.50 -1.01
C THR A 145 24.42 1.48 -2.13
N SER A 146 25.22 0.46 -1.84
CA SER A 146 25.44 -0.71 -2.71
C SER A 146 24.54 -1.89 -2.35
N LEU A 147 23.86 -1.81 -1.20
CA LEU A 147 23.05 -2.89 -0.66
C LEU A 147 21.67 -2.89 -1.32
N LEU A 148 21.11 -4.09 -1.51
CA LEU A 148 19.71 -4.31 -1.88
C LEU A 148 18.83 -3.68 -0.79
N SER A 149 18.52 -2.40 -0.98
CA SER A 149 17.73 -1.61 -0.07
C SER A 149 16.26 -1.78 -0.44
N TYR A 150 15.36 -1.77 0.55
CA TYR A 150 13.94 -2.04 0.36
C TYR A 150 13.07 -0.89 0.86
N LEU A 151 12.04 -0.58 0.10
CA LEU A 151 10.98 0.37 0.42
C LEU A 151 9.83 -0.36 1.10
N ALA A 152 9.27 0.24 2.15
CA ALA A 152 7.96 -0.15 2.68
C ALA A 152 6.87 0.52 1.84
N SER A 153 6.18 -0.28 1.04
CA SER A 153 5.18 0.15 0.07
C SER A 153 3.78 -0.34 0.46
N ASP A 154 2.74 0.42 0.13
CA ASP A 154 1.36 -0.06 0.23
C ASP A 154 0.91 -0.91 -0.97
N THR A 155 1.78 -1.03 -1.96
CA THR A 155 1.55 -1.77 -3.21
C THR A 155 2.69 -2.74 -3.44
N THR A 156 2.45 -3.83 -4.16
CA THR A 156 3.49 -4.79 -4.55
C THR A 156 4.52 -4.21 -5.53
N TRP A 157 4.39 -2.93 -5.87
CA TRP A 157 5.20 -2.20 -6.83
C TRP A 157 5.33 -0.73 -6.43
N GLN A 158 6.26 -0.03 -7.06
CA GLN A 158 6.46 1.42 -6.95
C GLN A 158 6.94 1.97 -8.29
N VAL A 159 6.71 3.26 -8.53
CA VAL A 159 7.26 3.96 -9.71
C VAL A 159 8.36 4.90 -9.22
N CYS A 160 9.58 4.67 -9.69
CA CYS A 160 10.64 5.65 -9.57
C CYS A 160 10.51 6.63 -10.73
N TRP A 161 9.85 7.76 -10.47
CA TRP A 161 9.64 8.83 -11.44
C TRP A 161 10.95 9.37 -12.01
N ASP A 162 11.88 9.76 -11.13
CA ASP A 162 13.13 10.44 -11.53
C ASP A 162 14.02 9.60 -12.46
N HIS A 163 13.96 8.28 -12.33
CA HIS A 163 14.76 7.34 -13.12
C HIS A 163 13.93 6.48 -14.06
N ARG A 164 12.63 6.75 -14.17
CA ARG A 164 11.68 6.07 -15.08
C ARG A 164 11.71 4.55 -14.93
N ARG A 165 11.58 4.06 -13.69
CA ARG A 165 11.59 2.61 -13.40
C ARG A 165 10.33 2.16 -12.69
N TRP A 166 9.85 1.00 -13.07
CA TRP A 166 8.89 0.22 -12.32
C TRP A 166 9.64 -0.74 -11.40
N LEU A 167 9.40 -0.60 -10.11
CA LEU A 167 9.95 -1.39 -9.03
C LEU A 167 8.87 -2.36 -8.58
N ASP A 168 9.21 -3.60 -8.28
CA ASP A 168 8.26 -4.58 -7.77
C ASP A 168 8.83 -5.33 -6.56
N ASN A 169 7.99 -6.19 -5.97
CA ASN A 169 8.33 -7.00 -4.81
C ASN A 169 9.01 -8.33 -5.19
N ARG A 170 9.45 -8.51 -6.45
CA ARG A 170 10.23 -9.69 -6.85
C ARG A 170 11.66 -9.59 -6.31
N ARG A 171 12.16 -10.73 -5.85
CA ARG A 171 13.40 -10.81 -5.03
C ARG A 171 14.45 -11.71 -5.68
N GLU A 172 14.04 -12.47 -6.68
CA GLU A 172 14.86 -13.45 -7.36
C GLU A 172 15.93 -12.76 -8.23
N PRO A 173 17.11 -13.39 -8.42
CA PRO A 173 18.10 -12.91 -9.37
C PRO A 173 17.48 -12.76 -10.78
N GLY A 174 17.79 -11.65 -11.46
CA GLY A 174 17.25 -11.35 -12.79
C GLY A 174 15.86 -10.70 -12.80
N THR A 175 15.29 -10.37 -11.64
CA THR A 175 14.07 -9.56 -11.53
C THR A 175 14.39 -8.10 -11.25
N ASP A 176 15.29 -7.53 -12.05
CA ASP A 176 15.65 -6.12 -11.92
C ASP A 176 14.47 -5.20 -12.26
N ALA A 177 14.61 -3.94 -11.86
CA ALA A 177 13.62 -2.90 -12.13
C ALA A 177 13.35 -2.78 -13.63
N ILE A 178 12.08 -2.65 -14.00
CA ILE A 178 11.65 -2.56 -15.40
C ILE A 178 11.76 -1.10 -15.84
N THR A 179 12.51 -0.83 -16.92
CA THR A 179 12.60 0.51 -17.51
C THR A 179 11.25 0.92 -18.12
N LEU A 180 10.87 2.19 -17.95
CA LEU A 180 9.63 2.76 -18.49
C LEU A 180 9.87 3.64 -19.73
N ASP A 181 11.04 3.58 -20.36
CA ASP A 181 11.38 4.42 -21.52
C ASP A 181 10.44 4.17 -22.70
N ALA A 182 10.00 2.93 -22.90
CA ALA A 182 9.05 2.54 -23.94
C ALA A 182 7.58 2.75 -23.54
N LEU A 183 7.31 3.21 -22.31
CA LEU A 183 5.95 3.33 -21.75
C LEU A 183 5.76 4.69 -21.03
N PRO A 184 5.91 5.82 -21.75
CA PRO A 184 5.76 7.15 -21.15
C PRO A 184 4.38 7.38 -20.52
N GLU A 185 3.33 6.72 -21.00
CA GLU A 185 1.99 6.83 -20.45
C GLU A 185 1.86 6.30 -19.01
N VAL A 186 2.72 5.35 -18.60
CA VAL A 186 2.79 4.85 -17.22
C VAL A 186 3.32 5.93 -16.29
N LEU A 187 4.28 6.72 -16.78
CA LEU A 187 4.78 7.88 -16.06
C LEU A 187 3.65 8.91 -15.94
N ASP A 188 3.04 9.34 -17.05
CA ASP A 188 1.96 10.33 -16.99
C ASP A 188 0.84 9.92 -16.02
N ALA A 189 0.46 8.64 -16.05
CA ALA A 189 -0.47 8.06 -15.10
C ALA A 189 0.02 8.15 -13.65
N HIS A 190 1.30 7.88 -13.39
CA HIS A 190 1.89 8.03 -12.06
C HIS A 190 1.78 9.46 -11.53
N GLN A 191 2.15 10.45 -12.35
CA GLN A 191 2.03 11.85 -11.98
C GLN A 191 0.57 12.24 -11.70
N GLN A 192 -0.36 11.76 -12.54
CA GLN A 192 -1.79 11.98 -12.36
C GLN A 192 -2.33 11.35 -11.07
N ARG A 193 -1.92 10.11 -10.73
CA ARG A 193 -2.25 9.47 -9.45
C ARG A 193 -1.75 10.30 -8.27
N VAL A 194 -0.49 10.72 -8.29
CA VAL A 194 0.10 11.54 -7.21
C VAL A 194 -0.68 12.85 -7.05
N VAL A 195 -1.07 13.51 -8.14
CA VAL A 195 -1.90 14.72 -8.09
C VAL A 195 -3.29 14.42 -7.54
N LEU A 196 -3.93 13.32 -7.96
CA LEU A 196 -5.24 12.89 -7.47
C LEU A 196 -5.20 12.68 -5.95
N GLU A 197 -4.25 11.89 -5.46
CA GLU A 197 -4.07 11.59 -4.04
C GLU A 197 -3.69 12.82 -3.21
N ARG A 198 -2.85 13.72 -3.73
CA ARG A 198 -2.53 14.98 -3.03
C ARG A 198 -3.74 15.90 -2.91
N ARG A 199 -4.55 16.00 -3.98
CA ARG A 199 -5.74 16.85 -4.01
C ARG A 199 -6.84 16.29 -3.12
N LEU A 200 -7.11 15.00 -3.24
CA LEU A 200 -8.24 14.35 -2.58
C LEU A 200 -7.91 13.72 -1.23
N GLY A 201 -6.63 13.60 -0.91
CA GLY A 201 -6.13 12.95 0.28
C GLY A 201 -6.51 11.48 0.31
N ALA A 202 -7.00 11.08 1.46
CA ALA A 202 -7.51 9.77 1.79
C ALA A 202 -8.48 9.17 0.76
N GLY A 203 -9.57 9.87 0.43
CA GLY A 203 -10.53 9.37 -0.56
C GLY A 203 -9.96 9.24 -1.96
N GLY A 204 -8.90 10.00 -2.32
CA GLY A 204 -8.19 9.80 -3.58
C GLY A 204 -7.46 8.45 -3.64
N ARG A 205 -6.87 8.02 -2.52
CA ARG A 205 -6.22 6.70 -2.40
C ARG A 205 -7.23 5.56 -2.46
N ALA A 206 -8.37 5.72 -1.78
CA ALA A 206 -9.45 4.73 -1.82
C ALA A 206 -10.02 4.56 -3.23
N LEU A 207 -10.31 5.66 -3.94
CA LEU A 207 -10.81 5.59 -5.32
C LEU A 207 -9.80 5.03 -6.31
N PHE A 208 -8.50 5.24 -6.07
CA PHE A 208 -7.47 4.56 -6.85
C PHE A 208 -7.44 3.06 -6.55
N ALA A 209 -7.63 2.65 -5.30
CA ALA A 209 -7.76 1.23 -4.94
C ALA A 209 -8.97 0.58 -5.62
N ASP A 210 -10.13 1.24 -5.62
CA ASP A 210 -11.34 0.75 -6.29
C ASP A 210 -11.15 0.61 -7.80
N ALA A 211 -10.58 1.63 -8.43
CA ALA A 211 -10.28 1.57 -9.85
C ALA A 211 -9.26 0.46 -10.18
N TYR A 212 -8.25 0.28 -9.33
CA TYR A 212 -7.28 -0.80 -9.47
C TYR A 212 -7.93 -2.18 -9.33
N ALA A 213 -8.88 -2.35 -8.39
CA ALA A 213 -9.64 -3.59 -8.22
C ALA A 213 -10.53 -3.89 -9.44
N ILE A 214 -11.26 -2.89 -9.96
CA ILE A 214 -12.06 -3.02 -11.18
C ILE A 214 -11.20 -3.45 -12.36
N VAL A 215 -10.07 -2.77 -12.60
CA VAL A 215 -9.19 -3.09 -13.73
C VAL A 215 -8.50 -4.46 -13.54
N SER A 216 -8.21 -4.84 -12.29
CA SER A 216 -7.72 -6.19 -11.98
C SER A 216 -8.76 -7.27 -12.30
N CYS A 217 -10.05 -6.99 -12.05
CA CYS A 217 -11.16 -7.87 -12.46
C CYS A 217 -11.18 -8.05 -13.98
N TRP A 218 -11.09 -6.95 -14.74
CA TRP A 218 -11.02 -7.02 -16.21
C TRP A 218 -9.80 -7.80 -16.70
N TRP A 219 -8.64 -7.63 -16.07
CA TRP A 219 -7.42 -8.38 -16.40
C TRP A 219 -7.59 -9.89 -16.18
N ASN A 220 -8.26 -10.29 -15.10
CA ASN A 220 -8.49 -11.69 -14.77
C ASN A 220 -9.50 -12.37 -15.72
N VAL A 221 -10.25 -11.61 -16.53
CA VAL A 221 -11.25 -12.12 -17.48
C VAL A 221 -10.70 -11.98 -18.92
N PRO A 222 -10.28 -13.08 -19.59
CA PRO A 222 -9.66 -13.00 -20.91
C PRO A 222 -10.47 -12.27 -21.97
N ALA A 223 -11.80 -12.35 -21.91
CA ALA A 223 -12.70 -11.65 -22.84
C ALA A 223 -12.67 -10.11 -22.70
N LEU A 224 -12.23 -9.59 -21.56
CA LEU A 224 -12.14 -8.16 -21.26
C LEU A 224 -10.71 -7.60 -21.43
N ASN A 225 -9.75 -8.43 -21.86
CA ASN A 225 -8.36 -8.02 -22.01
C ASN A 225 -8.18 -7.04 -23.18
N ALA A 226 -7.84 -5.81 -22.82
CA ALA A 226 -7.65 -4.72 -23.77
C ALA A 226 -6.48 -4.98 -24.74
N PRO A 227 -6.61 -4.73 -26.06
CA PRO A 227 -5.50 -4.76 -27.00
C PRO A 227 -4.33 -3.85 -26.59
N VAL A 228 -4.63 -2.69 -25.99
CA VAL A 228 -3.58 -1.76 -25.51
C VAL A 228 -2.68 -2.40 -24.46
N TRP A 229 -3.22 -3.29 -23.62
CA TRP A 229 -2.44 -4.00 -22.61
C TRP A 229 -1.45 -4.97 -23.23
N ARG A 230 -1.89 -5.74 -24.24
CA ARG A 230 -1.00 -6.64 -24.99
C ARG A 230 0.12 -5.87 -25.68
N ASN A 231 -0.19 -4.73 -26.28
CA ASN A 231 0.82 -3.88 -26.92
C ASN A 231 1.89 -3.42 -25.93
N ARG A 232 1.50 -2.92 -24.75
CA ARG A 232 2.45 -2.54 -23.70
C ARG A 232 3.27 -3.72 -23.21
N GLN A 233 2.62 -4.87 -23.00
CA GLN A 233 3.31 -6.10 -22.59
C GLN A 233 4.39 -6.51 -23.60
N HIS A 234 4.14 -6.39 -24.90
CA HIS A 234 5.15 -6.65 -25.93
C HIS A 234 6.35 -5.69 -25.85
N LEU A 235 6.12 -4.41 -25.55
CA LEU A 235 7.19 -3.42 -25.37
C LEU A 235 8.09 -3.73 -24.17
N LEU A 236 7.63 -4.51 -23.19
CA LEU A 236 8.41 -4.93 -22.02
C LEU A 236 9.38 -6.10 -22.29
N ALA A 237 9.43 -6.63 -23.51
CA ALA A 237 10.33 -7.71 -23.93
C ALA A 237 10.35 -8.90 -22.94
N ARG A 238 11.52 -9.23 -22.37
CA ARG A 238 11.67 -10.36 -21.43
C ARG A 238 10.81 -10.19 -20.17
N ALA A 239 10.70 -8.96 -19.64
CA ALA A 239 9.86 -8.71 -18.47
C ALA A 239 8.39 -8.97 -18.77
N GLY A 240 7.97 -8.66 -20.00
CA GLY A 240 6.62 -8.91 -20.51
C GLY A 240 6.20 -10.38 -20.51
N ARG A 241 7.09 -11.36 -20.34
CA ARG A 241 6.72 -12.79 -20.30
C ARG A 241 6.11 -13.24 -18.97
N ASP A 242 6.35 -12.52 -17.89
CA ASP A 242 5.73 -12.79 -16.59
C ASP A 242 4.44 -11.96 -16.47
N HIS A 243 3.34 -12.52 -16.99
CA HIS A 243 2.04 -11.85 -17.08
C HIS A 243 1.58 -11.27 -15.73
N LEU A 244 1.71 -12.02 -14.64
CA LEU A 244 1.28 -11.58 -13.31
C LEU A 244 2.15 -10.46 -12.76
N ARG A 245 3.46 -10.51 -12.99
CA ARG A 245 4.39 -9.45 -12.57
C ARG A 245 4.10 -8.13 -13.27
N VAL A 246 3.83 -8.16 -14.59
CA VAL A 246 3.66 -6.94 -15.39
C VAL A 246 2.23 -6.45 -15.45
N ALA A 247 1.24 -7.25 -15.08
CA ALA A 247 -0.17 -6.84 -15.12
C ALA A 247 -0.41 -5.48 -14.45
N PRO A 248 0.04 -5.23 -13.20
CA PRO A 248 -0.15 -3.93 -12.55
C PRO A 248 0.42 -2.75 -13.35
N LEU A 249 1.57 -2.96 -14.01
CA LEU A 249 2.25 -1.96 -14.83
C LEU A 249 1.45 -1.69 -16.10
N VAL A 250 1.03 -2.76 -16.77
CA VAL A 250 0.41 -2.72 -18.09
C VAL A 250 -0.95 -2.02 -18.07
N PHE A 251 -1.79 -2.29 -17.07
CA PHE A 251 -3.11 -1.66 -16.96
C PHE A 251 -3.11 -0.39 -16.09
N TYR A 252 -1.95 -0.01 -15.53
CA TYR A 252 -1.82 1.14 -14.63
C TYR A 252 -2.44 2.43 -15.20
N PRO A 253 -2.24 2.79 -16.49
CA PRO A 253 -2.82 4.01 -17.05
C PRO A 253 -4.34 4.01 -17.04
N GLU A 254 -4.98 2.87 -17.27
CA GLU A 254 -6.44 2.75 -17.26
C GLU A 254 -6.98 2.81 -15.83
N ALA A 255 -6.30 2.19 -14.86
CA ALA A 255 -6.68 2.29 -13.45
C ALA A 255 -6.64 3.75 -12.95
N VAL A 256 -5.65 4.54 -13.36
CA VAL A 256 -5.57 5.96 -12.98
C VAL A 256 -6.67 6.80 -13.65
N GLN A 257 -6.94 6.57 -14.94
CA GLN A 257 -8.03 7.27 -15.64
C GLN A 257 -9.40 6.94 -15.04
N LEU A 258 -9.65 5.67 -14.75
CA LEU A 258 -10.87 5.24 -14.09
C LEU A 258 -10.99 5.89 -12.69
N ALA A 259 -9.92 5.91 -11.89
CA ALA A 259 -9.92 6.57 -10.58
C ALA A 259 -10.33 8.05 -10.64
N GLN A 260 -9.94 8.77 -11.70
CA GLN A 260 -10.37 10.15 -11.92
C GLN A 260 -11.87 10.23 -12.24
N ALA A 261 -12.40 9.30 -13.04
CA ALA A 261 -13.83 9.22 -13.34
C ALA A 261 -14.66 8.87 -12.08
N LEU A 262 -14.20 7.91 -11.27
CA LEU A 262 -14.81 7.57 -9.98
C LEU A 262 -14.82 8.79 -9.05
N ALA A 263 -13.68 9.51 -8.96
CA ALA A 263 -13.56 10.73 -8.16
C ALA A 263 -14.49 11.85 -8.61
N ALA A 264 -14.72 12.01 -9.91
CA ALA A 264 -15.63 13.01 -10.44
C ALA A 264 -17.08 12.73 -10.02
N ARG A 265 -17.54 11.47 -10.15
CA ARG A 265 -18.87 11.03 -9.71
C ARG A 265 -19.01 11.16 -8.19
N GLU A 266 -18.03 10.70 -7.43
CA GLU A 266 -18.06 10.72 -5.97
C GLU A 266 -18.15 12.14 -5.41
N ARG A 267 -17.44 13.10 -6.02
CA ARG A 267 -17.60 14.52 -5.69
C ARG A 267 -19.02 15.03 -5.97
N GLN A 268 -19.63 14.63 -7.07
CA GLN A 268 -21.02 15.02 -7.37
C GLN A 268 -22.00 14.42 -6.36
N ARG A 269 -21.79 13.14 -5.99
CA ARG A 269 -22.56 12.40 -4.98
C ARG A 269 -22.51 13.10 -3.62
N LEU A 270 -21.31 13.36 -3.10
CA LEU A 270 -21.11 14.01 -1.81
C LEU A 270 -21.60 15.47 -1.77
N ARG A 271 -21.60 16.16 -2.92
CA ARG A 271 -22.21 17.50 -3.06
C ARG A 271 -23.72 17.47 -3.25
N ARG A 272 -24.34 16.28 -3.29
CA ARG A 272 -25.77 16.09 -3.59
C ARG A 272 -26.20 16.70 -4.94
N THR A 273 -25.27 16.68 -5.90
CA THR A 273 -25.47 17.19 -7.28
C THR A 273 -25.56 16.10 -8.33
N LEU A 274 -25.36 14.83 -7.94
CA LEU A 274 -25.49 13.69 -8.84
C LEU A 274 -26.99 13.45 -9.13
N THR A 275 -27.39 13.69 -10.38
CA THR A 275 -28.73 13.36 -10.88
C THR A 275 -28.71 12.01 -11.61
N ARG A 276 -29.89 11.43 -11.86
CA ARG A 276 -30.02 10.20 -12.65
C ARG A 276 -29.43 10.35 -14.05
N GLU A 277 -29.75 11.44 -14.75
CA GLU A 277 -29.15 11.78 -16.05
C GLU A 277 -27.63 12.02 -15.95
N GLY A 278 -27.16 12.63 -14.86
CA GLY A 278 -25.73 12.80 -14.58
C GLY A 278 -25.01 11.46 -14.40
N HIS A 279 -25.67 10.47 -13.79
CA HIS A 279 -25.15 9.12 -13.64
C HIS A 279 -25.05 8.39 -14.98
N TYR A 280 -26.08 8.41 -15.83
CA TYR A 280 -25.99 7.80 -17.17
C TYR A 280 -24.93 8.46 -18.04
N ARG A 281 -24.86 9.81 -18.07
CA ARG A 281 -23.77 10.51 -18.78
C ARG A 281 -22.38 10.20 -18.24
N TRP A 282 -22.27 9.82 -16.97
CA TRP A 282 -21.01 9.35 -16.41
C TRP A 282 -20.69 7.93 -16.89
N LEU A 283 -21.67 7.02 -16.92
CA LEU A 283 -21.52 5.67 -17.50
C LEU A 283 -21.09 5.76 -18.98
N ASP A 284 -21.76 6.59 -19.78
CA ASP A 284 -21.40 6.80 -21.20
C ASP A 284 -19.94 7.25 -21.38
N LYS A 285 -19.45 8.10 -20.46
CA LYS A 285 -18.05 8.56 -20.49
C LYS A 285 -17.07 7.46 -20.12
N VAL A 286 -17.44 6.58 -19.19
CA VAL A 286 -16.63 5.41 -18.82
C VAL A 286 -16.63 4.39 -19.95
N ALA A 287 -17.79 4.11 -20.55
CA ALA A 287 -17.93 3.25 -21.73
C ALA A 287 -17.07 3.75 -22.89
N ALA A 288 -17.17 5.04 -23.22
CA ALA A 288 -16.34 5.63 -24.26
C ALA A 288 -14.83 5.57 -23.95
N ALA A 289 -14.44 5.54 -22.67
CA ALA A 289 -13.05 5.31 -22.28
C ALA A 289 -12.62 3.86 -22.50
N MET A 290 -13.46 2.90 -22.12
CA MET A 290 -13.26 1.47 -22.38
C MET A 290 -13.12 1.19 -23.87
N ASP A 291 -13.98 1.77 -24.71
CA ASP A 291 -13.93 1.60 -26.17
C ASP A 291 -12.59 2.09 -26.73
N ARG A 292 -12.06 3.22 -26.23
CA ARG A 292 -10.72 3.73 -26.62
C ARG A 292 -9.58 2.81 -26.19
N TRP A 293 -9.74 2.09 -25.08
CA TRP A 293 -8.77 1.08 -24.64
C TRP A 293 -8.93 -0.24 -25.39
N GLY A 294 -10.06 -0.43 -26.08
CA GLY A 294 -10.45 -1.67 -26.74
C GLY A 294 -10.97 -2.73 -25.76
N ILE A 295 -11.54 -2.30 -24.63
CA ILE A 295 -12.26 -3.18 -23.69
C ILE A 295 -13.73 -3.22 -24.12
N PRO A 296 -14.37 -4.40 -24.29
CA PRO A 296 -15.80 -4.48 -24.56
C PRO A 296 -16.60 -3.81 -23.44
N SER A 297 -17.23 -2.67 -23.74
CA SER A 297 -17.81 -1.78 -22.73
C SER A 297 -19.00 -2.42 -22.01
N GLU A 298 -19.92 -3.07 -22.72
CA GLU A 298 -21.12 -3.68 -22.14
C GLU A 298 -20.82 -4.64 -20.96
N PRO A 299 -20.03 -5.72 -21.11
CA PRO A 299 -19.68 -6.60 -19.99
C PRO A 299 -18.68 -5.99 -19.00
N ALA A 300 -17.90 -4.97 -19.39
CA ALA A 300 -16.93 -4.34 -18.49
C ALA A 300 -17.58 -3.32 -17.54
N LEU A 301 -18.72 -2.73 -17.93
CA LEU A 301 -19.47 -1.78 -17.14
C LEU A 301 -20.08 -2.41 -15.89
N ASP A 302 -20.40 -3.71 -15.88
CA ASP A 302 -20.94 -4.42 -14.71
C ASP A 302 -20.09 -4.18 -13.45
N ALA A 303 -18.76 -4.22 -13.58
CA ALA A 303 -17.84 -3.98 -12.46
C ALA A 303 -17.90 -2.53 -11.96
N VAL A 304 -18.13 -1.58 -12.87
CA VAL A 304 -18.27 -0.15 -12.57
C VAL A 304 -19.61 0.15 -11.93
N GLU A 305 -20.68 -0.49 -12.40
CA GLU A 305 -22.03 -0.40 -11.83
C GLU A 305 -22.09 -1.00 -10.43
N HIS A 306 -21.45 -2.16 -10.22
CA HIS A 306 -21.33 -2.76 -8.88
C HIS A 306 -20.65 -1.80 -7.88
N TRP A 307 -19.57 -1.13 -8.28
CA TRP A 307 -18.98 -0.06 -7.47
C TRP A 307 -19.96 1.10 -7.24
N ALA A 308 -20.70 1.51 -8.29
CA ALA A 308 -21.66 2.60 -8.20
C ALA A 308 -22.83 2.31 -7.24
N ASP A 309 -23.23 1.04 -7.12
CA ASP A 309 -24.28 0.55 -6.20
C ASP A 309 -23.86 0.64 -4.74
N GLN A 310 -22.58 0.42 -4.44
CA GLN A 310 -22.01 0.66 -3.10
C GLN A 310 -21.90 2.17 -2.78
N HIS A 311 -22.03 3.02 -3.79
CA HIS A 311 -21.97 4.49 -3.69
C HIS A 311 -23.28 5.13 -4.17
N PRO A 312 -24.43 4.85 -3.52
CA PRO A 312 -25.73 5.32 -3.99
C PRO A 312 -25.86 6.85 -3.84
N PRO A 313 -26.69 7.51 -4.66
CA PRO A 313 -27.00 8.93 -4.51
C PRO A 313 -27.49 9.25 -3.09
N LEU A 314 -26.93 10.29 -2.47
CA LEU A 314 -27.40 10.75 -1.17
C LEU A 314 -28.78 11.41 -1.34
N GLY A 315 -29.79 10.91 -0.64
CA GLY A 315 -31.15 11.43 -0.69
C GLY A 315 -31.23 12.93 -0.34
N LYS A 316 -32.21 13.61 -0.93
CA LYS A 316 -32.58 15.00 -0.59
C LYS A 316 -33.45 15.00 0.68
N THR A 317 -33.03 14.38 1.78
CA THR A 317 -33.80 14.48 3.02
C THR A 317 -33.71 15.92 3.55
N GLY A 318 -34.88 16.52 3.76
CA GLY A 318 -35.11 17.95 3.89
C GLY A 318 -34.77 18.59 5.24
N ASP A 319 -34.05 17.94 6.16
CA ASP A 319 -34.01 18.40 7.56
C ASP A 319 -32.63 18.57 8.20
N LEU A 320 -31.60 18.76 7.39
CA LEU A 320 -30.38 19.39 7.89
C LEU A 320 -29.96 20.50 6.92
N GLN A 321 -30.22 21.75 7.32
CA GLN A 321 -29.44 22.92 6.92
C GLN A 321 -27.97 22.77 7.37
N ALA A 322 -27.33 21.64 7.07
CA ALA A 322 -25.89 21.54 7.10
C ALA A 322 -25.40 22.45 5.99
N ALA A 323 -24.95 23.64 6.39
CA ALA A 323 -24.44 24.72 5.57
C ALA A 323 -23.92 24.22 4.23
N ARG A 324 -24.56 24.67 3.15
CA ARG A 324 -24.13 24.48 1.76
C ARG A 324 -22.61 24.64 1.74
N PRO A 325 -21.82 23.58 1.50
CA PRO A 325 -20.42 23.58 1.85
C PRO A 325 -19.70 24.68 1.06
N MET A 326 -19.12 25.65 1.77
CA MET A 326 -18.27 26.68 1.18
C MET A 326 -17.23 26.01 0.27
N ARG A 327 -16.95 26.66 -0.87
CA ARG A 327 -15.85 26.30 -1.77
C ARG A 327 -14.59 26.03 -0.94
N GLY A 328 -14.17 24.78 -0.82
CA GLY A 328 -13.00 24.37 -0.03
C GLY A 328 -13.20 23.13 0.83
N ARG A 329 -14.38 22.93 1.45
CA ARG A 329 -14.61 21.83 2.43
C ARG A 329 -14.54 20.42 1.81
N HIS A 330 -14.86 20.30 0.53
CA HIS A 330 -14.70 19.06 -0.26
C HIS A 330 -13.51 19.09 -1.22
N ARG A 331 -12.45 19.85 -0.89
CA ARG A 331 -11.18 19.72 -1.64
C ARG A 331 -10.62 18.31 -1.44
N ARG A 332 -10.71 17.80 -0.21
CA ARG A 332 -10.46 16.41 0.15
C ARG A 332 -11.76 15.62 0.20
N LEU A 333 -11.72 14.35 -0.22
CA LEU A 333 -12.85 13.45 -0.06
C LEU A 333 -12.75 12.79 1.31
N PRO A 334 -13.79 12.89 2.16
CA PRO A 334 -13.84 12.11 3.40
C PRO A 334 -13.81 10.63 3.05
N LEU A 335 -13.14 9.82 3.88
CA LEU A 335 -13.35 8.38 3.83
C LEU A 335 -14.74 8.06 4.40
N ALA A 336 -15.34 6.95 3.96
CA ALA A 336 -16.26 6.21 4.81
C ALA A 336 -15.50 5.80 6.10
N ASP A 337 -16.17 5.78 7.26
CA ASP A 337 -15.65 5.86 8.65
C ASP A 337 -14.39 5.03 9.09
N ASN A 338 -13.71 4.31 8.21
CA ASN A 338 -12.53 3.51 8.48
C ASN A 338 -11.22 4.29 8.24
N ALA A 339 -10.83 5.14 9.18
CA ALA A 339 -9.52 5.81 9.15
C ALA A 339 -8.32 4.83 9.13
N HIS A 340 -8.53 3.59 9.61
CA HIS A 340 -7.54 2.50 9.59
C HIS A 340 -7.16 2.05 8.17
N ALA A 341 -8.11 2.06 7.23
CA ALA A 341 -7.91 1.63 5.84
C ALA A 341 -6.78 2.42 5.14
N LEU A 342 -6.51 3.66 5.54
CA LEU A 342 -5.49 4.49 4.88
C LEU A 342 -4.07 3.96 4.94
N ASN A 343 -3.78 3.14 5.93
CA ASN A 343 -2.44 2.58 6.11
C ASN A 343 -2.38 1.14 5.63
N GLU A 344 -3.51 0.53 5.29
CA GLU A 344 -3.56 -0.83 4.76
C GLU A 344 -2.96 -0.89 3.34
N PRO A 345 -2.56 -2.09 2.88
CA PRO A 345 -2.18 -2.32 1.50
C PRO A 345 -3.29 -1.92 0.53
N LEU A 346 -2.92 -1.61 -0.72
CA LEU A 346 -3.86 -1.11 -1.73
C LEU A 346 -5.10 -2.00 -1.90
N GLY A 347 -4.93 -3.32 -1.88
CA GLY A 347 -6.04 -4.26 -2.03
C GLY A 347 -7.06 -4.21 -0.88
N GLU A 348 -6.61 -3.92 0.34
CA GLU A 348 -7.46 -3.83 1.53
C GLU A 348 -8.18 -2.47 1.62
N ARG A 349 -7.72 -1.46 0.86
CA ARG A 349 -8.36 -0.14 0.78
C ARG A 349 -9.61 -0.09 -0.09
N SER A 350 -9.78 -1.06 -0.97
CA SER A 350 -10.91 -1.06 -1.89
C SER A 350 -12.18 -1.51 -1.18
N CYS A 351 -13.32 -0.92 -1.55
CA CYS A 351 -14.63 -1.45 -1.17
C CYS A 351 -15.03 -2.70 -2.00
N LEU A 352 -14.20 -3.08 -2.97
CA LEU A 352 -14.45 -4.18 -3.89
C LEU A 352 -13.63 -5.41 -3.52
N PRO A 353 -14.17 -6.63 -3.73
CA PRO A 353 -13.50 -7.86 -3.35
C PRO A 353 -12.43 -8.32 -4.36
N TRP A 354 -12.32 -7.67 -5.52
CA TRP A 354 -11.50 -8.17 -6.63
C TRP A 354 -10.01 -7.88 -6.44
N LYS A 355 -9.19 -8.92 -6.59
CA LYS A 355 -7.73 -8.80 -6.55
C LYS A 355 -7.09 -9.39 -7.80
N LEU A 356 -5.94 -8.85 -8.16
CA LEU A 356 -5.14 -9.34 -9.27
C LEU A 356 -4.71 -10.79 -9.03
N GLY A 357 -4.92 -11.67 -10.00
CA GLY A 357 -4.49 -13.07 -9.94
C GLY A 357 -5.36 -13.97 -9.07
N GLU A 358 -6.31 -13.42 -8.30
CA GLU A 358 -7.41 -14.20 -7.75
C GLU A 358 -8.38 -14.49 -8.92
N LEU A 359 -8.30 -15.71 -9.47
CA LEU A 359 -9.38 -16.23 -10.30
C LEU A 359 -10.65 -16.11 -9.47
N LEU A 360 -11.68 -15.44 -10.01
CA LEU A 360 -13.01 -15.42 -9.41
C LEU A 360 -13.39 -16.88 -9.14
N THR A 361 -13.40 -17.28 -7.87
CA THR A 361 -13.39 -18.68 -7.46
C THR A 361 -14.57 -19.43 -8.06
N SER A 362 -14.33 -20.68 -8.44
CA SER A 362 -15.29 -21.65 -8.97
C SER A 362 -16.42 -22.03 -8.02
N GLU A 363 -16.53 -21.43 -6.84
CA GLU A 363 -17.63 -21.67 -5.90
C GLU A 363 -18.19 -20.33 -5.37
N LEU A 364 -19.47 -20.11 -5.70
CA LEU A 364 -20.47 -19.24 -5.03
C LEU A 364 -20.45 -17.73 -5.29
N ASN A 365 -20.58 -17.34 -6.56
CA ASN A 365 -21.79 -16.71 -7.10
C ASN A 365 -21.57 -16.57 -8.61
N PRO A 366 -22.51 -16.97 -9.48
CA PRO A 366 -22.35 -16.70 -10.90
C PRO A 366 -22.17 -15.19 -11.06
N ALA A 367 -21.20 -14.78 -11.87
CA ALA A 367 -21.22 -13.43 -12.42
C ALA A 367 -22.65 -13.16 -12.90
N PHE A 368 -23.22 -12.00 -12.53
CA PHE A 368 -24.51 -11.58 -13.07
C PHE A 368 -24.43 -11.71 -14.60
N GLY A 369 -25.31 -12.54 -15.18
CA GLY A 369 -25.31 -12.82 -16.62
C GLY A 369 -24.74 -14.17 -17.08
N GLY A 370 -24.41 -15.12 -16.18
CA GLY A 370 -24.19 -16.52 -16.60
C GLY A 370 -22.83 -16.82 -17.25
N TRP A 371 -21.79 -16.09 -16.87
CA TRP A 371 -20.43 -16.41 -17.30
C TRP A 371 -19.89 -17.64 -16.54
N ALA A 372 -19.82 -18.78 -17.23
CA ALA A 372 -19.01 -19.92 -16.83
C ALA A 372 -17.67 -19.88 -17.59
N VAL A 373 -16.55 -19.84 -16.86
CA VAL A 373 -15.23 -20.07 -17.45
C VAL A 373 -15.11 -21.56 -17.75
N HIS A 374 -15.63 -22.00 -18.89
CA HIS A 374 -15.24 -23.28 -19.47
C HIS A 374 -13.90 -23.09 -20.20
N GLY A 375 -12.80 -23.29 -19.47
CA GLY A 375 -11.46 -23.36 -20.03
C GLY A 375 -10.63 -24.30 -19.16
N ARG A 376 -10.27 -25.46 -19.74
CA ARG A 376 -9.64 -26.60 -19.06
C ARG A 376 -8.35 -26.21 -18.33
N ALA A 377 -8.17 -26.79 -17.12
CA ALA A 377 -6.89 -26.91 -16.45
C ALA A 377 -5.93 -27.85 -17.21
#